data_AF-A0A946G9G3-F1
#
_entry.id   AF-A0A946G9G3-F1
#
_cell.length_a   1.000
_cell.length_b   1.000
_cell.length_c   1.000
_cell.angle_alpha   90.00
_cell.angle_beta   90.00
_cell.angle_gamma   90.00
#
_symmetry.space_group_name_H-M   'P 1'
#
loop_
_entity.id
_entity.type
_entity.pdbx_description
1 polymer ?
#
loop_
_entity_poly.entity_id
_entity_poly.type
_entity_poly.pdbx_seq_one_letter_code
_entity_poly.pdbx_strand_id
1 'polypeptide(L)'
;TTLVWGQPLTGLSPEDKPNLKKEALPVAWFKTWSTSMENKARVFNTTMGSARDLQSAGLRRLIINASYWGMGLEDKITSDRSVAYTSKYEPRPSGFNYEKLGVRPQLPSDFR
;
A
#
# COMPACT_ATOMS: atom_id res chain seq x y z
N THR A 1 15.02 7.61 1.61
CA THR A 1 14.76 7.39 3.04
C THR A 1 13.55 6.51 3.23
N THR A 2 13.68 5.46 4.04
CA THR A 2 12.57 4.58 4.40
C THR A 2 11.75 5.20 5.52
N LEU A 3 10.42 5.15 5.40
CA LEU A 3 9.47 5.63 6.40
C LEU A 3 8.80 4.49 7.16
N VAL A 4 8.49 3.40 6.45
CA VAL A 4 7.82 2.23 7.03
C VAL A 4 8.51 0.95 6.53
N TRP A 5 8.85 0.08 7.48
CA TRP A 5 9.31 -1.28 7.23
C TRP A 5 8.15 -2.25 7.42
N GLY A 6 7.95 -3.16 6.46
CA GLY A 6 6.92 -4.19 6.51
C GLY A 6 7.53 -5.54 6.86
N GLN A 7 7.11 -6.09 7.99
CA GLN A 7 7.49 -7.44 8.42
C GLN A 7 6.46 -8.44 7.87
N PRO A 8 6.87 -9.44 7.06
CA PRO A 8 5.97 -10.50 6.64
C PRO A 8 5.39 -11.27 7.83
N LEU A 9 4.11 -11.64 7.75
CA LEU A 9 3.43 -12.49 8.72
C LEU A 9 3.48 -13.97 8.29
N THR A 10 3.16 -14.88 9.20
CA THR A 10 3.06 -16.32 8.91
C THR A 10 1.83 -16.68 8.09
N GLY A 11 0.81 -15.82 8.06
CA GLY A 11 -0.41 -15.98 7.27
C GLY A 11 -0.93 -14.63 6.73
N LEU A 12 -2.22 -14.59 6.39
CA LEU A 12 -2.89 -13.44 5.76
C LEU A 12 -3.75 -12.63 6.74
N SER A 13 -3.95 -13.09 7.97
CA SER A 13 -4.69 -12.36 9.00
C SER A 13 -3.78 -11.27 9.60
N PRO A 14 -4.30 -10.06 9.87
CA PRO A 14 -3.55 -9.01 10.56
C PRO A 14 -3.02 -9.42 11.95
N GLU A 15 -3.64 -10.42 12.57
CA GLU A 15 -3.33 -10.96 13.90
C GLU A 15 -2.30 -12.10 13.83
N ASP A 16 -1.94 -12.57 12.64
CA ASP A 16 -0.93 -13.61 12.47
C ASP A 16 0.44 -13.15 12.99
N LYS A 17 1.22 -14.10 13.51
CA LYS A 17 2.54 -13.80 14.07
C LYS A 17 3.53 -13.34 12.98
N PRO A 18 4.52 -12.51 13.32
CA PRO A 18 5.63 -12.21 12.43
C PRO A 18 6.35 -13.48 11.94
N ASN A 19 6.63 -13.54 10.65
CA ASN A 19 7.46 -14.58 10.05
C ASN A 19 8.94 -14.20 10.18
N LEU A 20 9.56 -14.61 11.30
CA LEU A 20 10.96 -14.29 11.61
C LEU A 20 11.99 -14.92 10.65
N LYS A 21 11.57 -15.81 9.75
CA LYS A 21 12.43 -16.37 8.69
C LYS A 21 12.58 -15.44 7.49
N LYS A 22 11.76 -14.39 7.40
CA LYS A 22 11.77 -13.42 6.32
C LYS A 22 12.16 -12.05 6.88
N GLU A 23 13.05 -11.37 6.19
CA GLU A 23 13.46 -10.01 6.53
C GLU A 23 12.30 -9.01 6.32
N ALA A 24 12.30 -7.95 7.12
CA ALA A 24 11.43 -6.82 6.88
C ALA A 24 11.95 -6.01 5.68
N LEU A 25 11.05 -5.60 4.79
CA LEU A 25 11.39 -4.81 3.60
C LEU A 25 10.78 -3.41 3.69
N PRO A 26 11.36 -2.40 3.03
CA PRO A 26 10.77 -1.06 2.99
C PRO A 26 9.45 -1.08 2.21
N VAL A 27 8.34 -0.77 2.89
CA VAL A 27 6.99 -0.74 2.28
C VAL A 27 6.48 0.67 2.02
N ALA A 28 7.10 1.68 2.63
CA ALA A 28 6.90 3.08 2.26
C ALA A 28 8.21 3.85 2.40
N TRP A 29 8.58 4.61 1.37
CA TRP A 29 9.83 5.36 1.32
C TRP A 29 9.71 6.57 0.39
N PHE A 30 10.63 7.51 0.52
CA PHE A 30 10.76 8.63 -0.41
C PHE A 30 12.20 8.81 -0.90
N LYS A 31 12.36 9.39 -2.08
CA LYS A 31 13.65 9.82 -2.63
C LYS A 31 13.48 11.10 -3.44
N THR A 32 14.56 11.87 -3.56
CA THR A 32 14.67 12.93 -4.57
C THR A 32 15.41 12.35 -5.76
N TRP A 33 14.89 12.55 -6.97
CA TRP A 33 15.43 12.00 -8.21
C TRP A 33 15.76 13.12 -9.19
N SER A 34 16.90 13.04 -9.87
CA SER A 34 17.21 13.95 -10.99
C SER A 34 16.55 13.42 -12.26
N THR A 35 15.65 14.21 -12.87
CA THR A 35 15.04 13.86 -14.16
C THR A 35 16.04 13.99 -15.31
N SER A 36 15.68 13.51 -16.50
CA SER A 36 16.47 13.69 -17.73
C SER A 36 16.69 15.16 -18.11
N MET A 37 15.83 16.06 -17.63
CA MET A 37 15.93 17.52 -17.80
C MET A 37 16.59 18.21 -16.60
N GLU A 38 17.35 17.47 -15.79
CA GLU A 38 18.08 17.93 -14.58
C GLU A 38 17.20 18.48 -13.43
N ASN A 39 15.88 18.55 -13.60
CA ASN A 39 14.96 18.93 -12.53
C ASN A 39 14.99 17.91 -11.37
N LYS A 40 14.87 18.39 -10.13
CA LYS A 40 14.75 17.56 -8.93
C LYS A 40 13.28 17.17 -8.70
N ALA A 41 12.96 15.89 -8.92
CA ALA A 41 11.65 15.32 -8.63
C ALA A 41 11.58 14.74 -7.22
N ARG A 42 10.48 14.99 -6.52
CA ARG A 42 10.14 14.35 -5.24
C ARG A 42 9.35 13.08 -5.51
N VAL A 43 9.84 11.93 -5.04
CA VAL A 43 9.21 10.63 -5.28
C VAL A 43 8.90 9.98 -3.95
N PHE A 44 7.62 9.69 -3.72
CA PHE A 44 7.17 8.80 -2.66
C PHE A 44 6.70 7.49 -3.29
N ASN A 45 6.97 6.37 -2.64
CA ASN A 45 6.52 5.05 -3.07
C ASN A 45 6.01 4.26 -1.87
N THR A 46 4.97 3.47 -2.10
CA THR A 46 4.52 2.43 -1.18
C THR A 46 4.06 1.20 -1.95
N THR A 47 4.29 0.02 -1.38
CA THR A 47 3.80 -1.26 -1.90
C THR A 47 2.43 -1.64 -1.34
N MET A 48 1.91 -0.87 -0.39
CA MET A 48 0.53 -0.98 0.09
C MET A 48 -0.37 -0.19 -0.86
N GLY A 49 -1.35 -0.83 -1.46
CA GLY A 49 -2.16 -0.24 -2.51
C GLY A 49 -3.38 -1.05 -2.92
N SER A 50 -3.66 -2.15 -2.23
CA SER A 50 -4.93 -2.85 -2.40
C SER A 50 -6.07 -1.93 -1.96
N ALA A 51 -7.25 -2.08 -2.55
CA ALA A 51 -8.41 -1.31 -2.13
C ALA A 51 -8.74 -1.56 -0.64
N ARG A 52 -8.45 -2.75 -0.10
CA ARG A 52 -8.61 -3.04 1.33
C ARG A 52 -7.56 -2.35 2.19
N ASP A 53 -6.36 -2.11 1.70
CA ASP A 53 -5.32 -1.40 2.47
C ASP A 53 -5.78 0.03 2.82
N LEU A 54 -6.53 0.66 1.91
CA LEU A 54 -7.17 1.97 2.13
C LEU A 54 -8.32 1.92 3.16
N GLN A 55 -8.62 0.77 3.78
CA GLN A 55 -9.42 0.67 5.00
C GLN A 55 -8.68 1.23 6.23
N SER A 56 -7.34 1.16 6.23
CA SER A 56 -6.50 1.77 7.26
C SER A 56 -6.48 3.30 7.17
N ALA A 57 -6.95 3.97 8.23
CA ALA A 57 -6.83 5.43 8.34
C ALA A 57 -5.36 5.88 8.35
N GLY A 58 -4.46 5.08 8.93
CA GLY A 58 -3.02 5.37 8.94
C GLY A 58 -2.44 5.42 7.53
N LEU A 59 -2.79 4.45 6.67
CA LEU A 59 -2.31 4.43 5.29
C LEU A 59 -2.87 5.61 4.48
N ARG A 60 -4.17 5.91 4.61
CA ARG A 60 -4.77 7.07 3.94
C ARG A 60 -4.06 8.36 4.33
N ARG A 61 -3.76 8.54 5.62
CA ARG A 61 -3.03 9.71 6.11
C ARG A 61 -1.60 9.78 5.58
N LEU A 62 -0.89 8.64 5.52
CA LEU A 62 0.44 8.55 4.92
C LEU A 62 0.42 9.02 3.46
N ILE A 63 -0.52 8.52 2.65
CA ILE A 63 -0.65 8.88 1.23
C ILE A 63 -0.98 10.37 1.07
N ILE A 64 -1.95 10.88 1.84
CA ILE A 64 -2.33 12.31 1.79
C ILE A 64 -1.12 13.18 2.16
N ASN A 65 -0.43 12.89 3.26
CA ASN A 65 0.76 13.64 3.67
C ASN A 65 1.88 13.57 2.63
N ALA A 66 2.08 12.41 1.99
CA ALA A 66 3.03 12.26 0.89
C ALA A 66 2.64 13.11 -0.33
N SER A 67 1.34 13.28 -0.63
CA SER A 67 0.86 14.18 -1.68
C SER A 67 1.17 15.65 -1.36
N TYR A 68 0.90 16.10 -0.12
CA TYR A 68 1.28 17.45 0.32
C TYR A 68 2.79 17.68 0.19
N TRP A 69 3.60 16.72 0.64
CA TRP A 69 5.05 16.78 0.49
C TRP A 69 5.50 16.81 -0.98
N GLY A 70 4.86 16.02 -1.86
CA GLY A 70 5.15 16.01 -3.29
C GLY A 70 4.89 17.37 -3.97
N MET A 71 3.92 18.14 -3.45
CA MET A 71 3.55 19.46 -3.95
C MET A 71 4.31 20.63 -3.29
N GLY A 72 5.20 20.38 -2.32
CA GLY A 72 5.88 21.45 -1.58
C GLY A 72 5.00 22.18 -0.57
N LEU A 73 3.98 21.50 -0.04
CA LEU A 73 3.00 22.02 0.92
C LEU A 73 3.20 21.41 2.31
N GLU A 74 4.45 21.24 2.75
CA GLU A 74 4.77 20.64 4.05
C GLU A 74 4.19 21.43 5.22
N ASP A 75 4.03 22.74 5.08
CA ASP A 75 3.39 23.63 6.07
C ASP A 75 1.90 23.31 6.30
N LYS A 76 1.26 22.57 5.39
CA LYS A 76 -0.14 22.14 5.49
C LYS A 76 -0.32 20.73 6.05
N ILE A 77 0.76 19.99 6.28
CA ILE A 77 0.72 18.65 6.85
C ILE A 77 0.38 18.75 8.34
N THR A 78 -0.68 18.07 8.77
CA THR A 78 -1.02 17.92 10.19
C THR A 78 -1.14 16.44 10.56
N SER A 79 -0.79 16.09 11.79
CA SER A 79 -0.81 14.69 12.26
C SER A 79 -2.23 14.14 12.44
N ASP A 80 -3.20 15.03 12.61
CA ASP A 80 -4.58 14.75 12.99
C ASP A 80 -5.59 15.02 11.88
N ARG A 81 -5.15 15.45 10.68
CA ARG A 81 -6.04 15.73 9.54
C ARG A 81 -6.99 14.55 9.31
N SER A 82 -8.27 14.89 9.15
CA SER A 82 -9.29 13.90 8.85
C SER A 82 -9.00 13.22 7.52
N VAL A 83 -9.12 11.89 7.55
CA VAL A 83 -9.00 11.00 6.38
C VAL A 83 -10.24 10.11 6.29
N ALA A 84 -11.37 10.62 6.79
CA ALA A 84 -12.67 9.98 6.65
C ALA A 84 -13.03 9.87 5.16
N TYR A 85 -13.79 8.84 4.81
CA TYR A 85 -14.30 8.71 3.46
C TYR A 85 -15.33 9.80 3.17
N THR A 86 -15.35 10.27 1.93
CA THR A 86 -16.40 11.18 1.43
C THR A 86 -17.67 10.45 1.04
N SER A 87 -17.61 9.12 0.92
CA SER A 87 -18.73 8.23 0.61
C SER A 87 -18.52 6.85 1.24
N LYS A 88 -19.54 5.98 1.17
CA LYS A 88 -19.41 4.59 1.62
C LYS A 88 -18.23 3.90 0.92
N TYR A 89 -17.33 3.27 1.68
CA TYR A 89 -16.14 2.60 1.16
C TYR A 89 -16.13 1.12 1.56
N GLU A 90 -16.56 0.26 0.63
CA GLU A 90 -16.67 -1.19 0.81
C GLU A 90 -15.94 -1.91 -0.33
N PRO A 91 -14.60 -1.98 -0.27
CA PRO A 91 -13.82 -2.64 -1.31
C PRO A 91 -14.08 -4.14 -1.31
N ARG A 92 -14.20 -4.71 -2.51
CA ARG A 92 -14.34 -6.17 -2.67
C ARG A 92 -13.04 -6.89 -2.28
N PRO A 93 -13.12 -8.20 -1.98
CA PRO A 93 -11.93 -9.05 -1.95
C PRO A 93 -11.07 -8.88 -3.20
N SER A 94 -9.75 -8.97 -3.04
CA SER A 94 -8.82 -9.01 -4.15
C SER A 94 -9.05 -10.24 -5.01
N GLY A 95 -8.76 -10.11 -6.30
CA GLY A 95 -8.94 -11.18 -7.29
C GLY A 95 -10.19 -11.00 -8.14
N PHE A 96 -10.34 -11.91 -9.11
CA PHE A 96 -11.56 -12.02 -9.89
C PHE A 96 -12.55 -12.85 -9.09
N ASN A 97 -13.86 -12.57 -9.21
CA ASN A 97 -14.89 -13.39 -8.59
C ASN A 97 -14.99 -14.74 -9.32
N TYR A 98 -13.94 -15.56 -9.16
CA TYR A 98 -13.72 -16.81 -9.88
C TYR A 98 -14.86 -17.80 -9.62
N GLU A 99 -15.42 -17.80 -8.41
CA GLU A 99 -16.62 -18.58 -8.07
C GLU A 99 -17.79 -18.22 -9.00
N LYS A 100 -18.10 -16.92 -9.17
CA LYS A 100 -19.15 -16.47 -10.10
C LYS A 100 -18.81 -16.78 -11.56
N LEU A 101 -17.53 -16.79 -11.91
CA LEU A 101 -17.07 -17.13 -13.26
C LEU A 101 -16.98 -18.65 -13.50
N GLY A 102 -17.28 -19.48 -12.49
CA GLY A 102 -17.13 -20.93 -12.58
C GLY A 102 -15.68 -21.40 -12.70
N VAL A 103 -14.70 -20.51 -12.47
CA VAL A 103 -13.28 -20.83 -12.54
C VAL A 103 -12.87 -21.51 -11.23
N ARG A 104 -12.38 -22.74 -11.35
CA ARG A 104 -11.84 -23.51 -10.23
C ARG A 104 -10.32 -23.65 -10.40
N PRO A 105 -9.51 -23.41 -9.37
CA PRO A 105 -8.09 -23.72 -9.41
C PRO A 105 -7.92 -25.21 -9.71
N GLN A 106 -7.12 -25.52 -10.73
CA GLN A 106 -6.71 -26.88 -11.06
C GLN A 106 -5.22 -26.99 -10.78
N LEU A 107 -4.77 -28.16 -10.35
CA LEU A 107 -3.34 -28.40 -10.21
C LEU A 107 -2.70 -28.44 -11.61
N PRO A 108 -1.41 -28.10 -11.75
CA PRO A 108 -0.71 -28.26 -13.03
C PRO A 108 -0.80 -29.69 -13.62
N SER A 109 -1.04 -30.70 -12.79
CA SER A 109 -1.28 -32.09 -13.20
C SER A 109 -2.55 -32.30 -14.02
N ASP A 110 -3.55 -31.43 -13.86
CA ASP A 110 -4.91 -31.63 -14.38
C ASP A 110 -5.06 -31.07 -15.81
N PHE A 111 -4.01 -30.44 -16.36
CA PHE A 111 -3.97 -29.86 -17.71
C PHE A 111 -3.16 -30.73 -18.71
N ARG A 112 -2.92 -32.00 -18.39
CA ARG A 112 -2.20 -32.94 -19.26
C ARG A 112 -3.13 -33.67 -20.23
#